data_AF-A0AAV9B2P3-F1
#
_entry.id   AF-A0AAV9B2P3-F1
#
_cell.length_a   1.000
_cell.length_b   1.000
_cell.length_c   1.000
_cell.angle_alpha   90.00
_cell.angle_beta   90.00
_cell.angle_gamma   90.00
#
_symmetry.space_group_name_H-M   'P 1'
#
loop_
_entity.id
_entity.type
_entity.pdbx_description
1 polymer ?
#
loop_
_entity_poly.entity_id
_entity_poly.type
_entity_poly.pdbx_seq_one_letter_code
_entity_poly.pdbx_strand_id
1 'polypeptide(L)'
;MGMSAFYGPPKPEEDMIHLIRHAISSNVTLLDTSDVYGPHTNEILLGKALKGIREKVELATKFGISFEGGVGDVRGDPAYVRAACEASLKRLDVDCIDLYYQHRIDTRVPIEVTHLPRFQPENLVKNATIYERVNEMATRKGCTASQLALAWVHHQGNDVCPIPGTTKIENLNKNVAALSVKLTPEEMAELESYASEDSVTGDRYGHTMWTSKDSETPDPSSWRGV
;
A
#
# COMPACT_ATOMS: atom_id res chain seq x y z
N MET A 1 -1.41 -0.61 -5.81
CA MET A 1 -1.65 0.74 -6.38
C MET A 1 -3.12 0.94 -6.75
N GLY A 2 -3.86 1.77 -6.01
CA GLY A 2 -5.26 2.13 -6.31
C GLY A 2 -5.43 3.39 -7.17
N MET A 3 -4.97 3.35 -8.42
CA MET A 3 -4.98 4.46 -9.38
C MET A 3 -6.39 5.01 -9.67
N SER A 4 -7.43 4.16 -9.66
CA SER A 4 -8.82 4.59 -9.86
C SER A 4 -9.56 4.99 -8.58
N ALA A 5 -8.90 4.96 -7.41
CA ALA A 5 -9.58 5.02 -6.10
C ALA A 5 -9.11 6.12 -5.14
N PHE A 6 -7.79 6.43 -5.08
CA PHE A 6 -7.23 7.21 -3.95
C PHE A 6 -6.33 8.40 -4.33
N TYR A 7 -6.14 8.68 -5.61
CA TYR A 7 -5.22 9.74 -6.08
C TYR A 7 -5.94 10.97 -6.67
N GLY A 8 -7.07 11.34 -6.06
CA GLY A 8 -7.98 12.36 -6.56
C GLY A 8 -8.88 11.85 -7.70
N PRO A 9 -9.44 12.75 -8.53
CA PRO A 9 -10.30 12.35 -9.64
C PRO A 9 -9.58 11.37 -10.59
N PRO A 10 -10.26 10.31 -11.06
CA PRO A 10 -9.71 9.35 -12.01
C PRO A 10 -9.04 10.02 -13.20
N LYS A 11 -7.88 9.51 -13.60
CA LYS A 11 -7.17 9.95 -14.81
C LYS A 11 -7.68 9.17 -16.04
N PRO A 12 -7.46 9.68 -17.26
CA PRO A 12 -7.72 8.92 -18.48
C PRO A 12 -7.12 7.52 -18.41
N GLU A 13 -7.85 6.51 -18.89
CA GLU A 13 -7.43 5.11 -18.80
C GLU A 13 -6.10 4.87 -19.53
N GLU A 14 -5.92 5.50 -20.71
CA GLU A 14 -4.72 5.40 -21.53
C GLU A 14 -3.48 5.94 -20.81
N ASP A 15 -3.59 7.07 -20.09
CA ASP A 15 -2.50 7.63 -19.28
C ASP A 15 -2.05 6.67 -18.18
N MET A 16 -3.00 5.95 -17.56
CA MET A 16 -2.72 5.00 -16.49
C MET A 16 -2.17 3.68 -17.03
N ILE A 17 -2.64 3.20 -18.19
CA ILE A 17 -2.02 2.08 -18.91
C ILE A 17 -0.57 2.43 -19.28
N HIS A 18 -0.33 3.64 -19.79
CA HIS A 18 1.01 4.13 -20.11
C HIS A 18 1.89 4.21 -18.86
N LEU A 19 1.38 4.72 -17.74
CA LEU A 19 2.10 4.75 -16.45
C LEU A 19 2.48 3.35 -15.95
N ILE A 20 1.55 2.38 -16.02
CA ILE A 20 1.82 0.98 -15.63
C ILE A 20 2.92 0.39 -16.51
N ARG A 21 2.84 0.58 -17.83
CA ARG A 21 3.85 0.08 -18.78
C ARG A 21 5.21 0.75 -18.58
N HIS A 22 5.23 2.04 -18.22
CA HIS A 22 6.45 2.76 -17.85
C HIS A 22 7.07 2.25 -16.55
N ALA A 23 6.27 1.78 -15.59
CA ALA A 23 6.77 1.08 -14.40
C ALA A 23 7.49 -0.23 -14.78
N ILE A 24 6.85 -1.06 -15.61
CA ILE A 24 7.39 -2.34 -16.06
C ILE A 24 8.66 -2.14 -16.90
N SER A 25 8.71 -1.15 -17.79
CA SER A 25 9.94 -0.82 -18.55
C SER A 25 11.05 -0.23 -17.66
N SER A 26 10.72 0.25 -16.48
CA SER A 26 11.67 0.69 -15.44
C SER A 26 12.08 -0.45 -14.49
N ASN A 27 11.79 -1.71 -14.85
CA ASN A 27 12.04 -2.94 -14.08
C ASN A 27 11.24 -3.08 -12.77
N VAL A 28 10.08 -2.43 -12.65
CA VAL A 28 9.11 -2.76 -11.58
C VAL A 28 8.33 -4.00 -11.99
N THR A 29 8.61 -5.14 -11.34
CA THR A 29 7.93 -6.42 -11.63
C THR A 29 6.75 -6.68 -10.67
N LEU A 30 6.85 -6.33 -9.38
CA LEU A 30 5.74 -6.48 -8.45
C LEU A 30 4.66 -5.39 -8.65
N LEU A 31 3.45 -5.80 -9.04
CA LEU A 31 2.29 -4.91 -9.18
C LEU A 31 1.17 -5.28 -8.22
N ASP A 32 0.87 -4.37 -7.30
CA ASP A 32 -0.21 -4.49 -6.32
C ASP A 32 -1.55 -3.88 -6.81
N THR A 33 -2.67 -4.53 -6.49
CA THR A 33 -4.04 -3.98 -6.59
C THR A 33 -4.98 -4.58 -5.53
N SER A 34 -6.30 -4.42 -5.64
CA SER A 34 -7.35 -5.06 -4.83
C SER A 34 -8.69 -4.93 -5.55
N ASP A 35 -9.56 -5.91 -5.34
CA ASP A 35 -10.98 -5.87 -5.73
C ASP A 35 -11.70 -4.57 -5.32
N VAL A 36 -11.41 -4.01 -4.15
CA VAL A 36 -12.06 -2.82 -3.59
C VAL A 36 -11.59 -1.50 -4.24
N TYR A 37 -10.54 -1.51 -5.07
CA TYR A 37 -10.01 -0.29 -5.69
C TYR A 37 -10.85 0.07 -6.93
N GLY A 38 -11.63 1.14 -6.81
CA GLY A 38 -12.54 1.64 -7.86
C GLY A 38 -13.96 1.91 -7.36
N PRO A 39 -14.64 0.93 -6.72
CA PRO A 39 -14.32 -0.50 -6.63
C PRO A 39 -14.22 -1.20 -8.00
N HIS A 40 -13.52 -2.34 -8.04
CA HIS A 40 -13.34 -3.27 -9.16
C HIS A 40 -12.66 -2.74 -10.44
N THR A 41 -12.70 -1.43 -10.70
CA THR A 41 -12.15 -0.82 -11.93
C THR A 41 -10.63 -0.88 -12.00
N ASN A 42 -9.92 -0.91 -10.86
CA ASN A 42 -8.47 -0.91 -10.85
C ASN A 42 -7.89 -2.27 -11.32
N GLU A 43 -8.57 -3.37 -11.04
CA GLU A 43 -8.18 -4.69 -11.57
C GLU A 43 -8.39 -4.74 -13.10
N ILE A 44 -9.50 -4.19 -13.60
CA ILE A 44 -9.76 -4.09 -15.05
C ILE A 44 -8.69 -3.24 -15.75
N LEU A 45 -8.27 -2.12 -15.12
CA LEU A 45 -7.18 -1.27 -15.62
C LEU A 45 -5.85 -2.04 -15.71
N LEU A 46 -5.48 -2.79 -14.66
CA LEU A 46 -4.26 -3.61 -14.68
C LEU A 46 -4.33 -4.71 -15.74
N GLY A 47 -5.46 -5.42 -15.85
CA GLY A 47 -5.66 -6.44 -16.87
C GLY A 47 -5.48 -5.90 -18.29
N LYS A 48 -6.06 -4.73 -18.60
CA LYS A 48 -5.84 -4.01 -19.87
C LYS A 48 -4.36 -3.64 -20.08
N ALA A 49 -3.67 -3.13 -19.05
CA ALA A 49 -2.28 -2.72 -19.17
C ALA A 49 -1.33 -3.90 -19.43
N LEU A 50 -1.60 -5.06 -18.82
CA LEU A 50 -0.78 -6.28 -18.88
C LEU A 50 -0.95 -7.12 -20.14
N LYS A 51 -1.91 -6.78 -21.03
CA LYS A 51 -2.11 -7.53 -22.28
C LYS A 51 -0.83 -7.60 -23.11
N GLY A 52 -0.34 -8.82 -23.32
CA GLY A 52 0.88 -9.15 -24.05
C GLY A 52 2.20 -9.00 -23.28
N ILE A 53 2.16 -8.75 -21.96
CA ILE A 53 3.34 -8.59 -21.08
C ILE A 53 3.14 -9.14 -19.64
N ARG A 54 2.14 -10.01 -19.43
CA ARG A 54 1.75 -10.54 -18.10
C ARG A 54 2.88 -11.34 -17.42
N GLU A 55 3.75 -11.95 -18.22
CA GLU A 55 4.90 -12.74 -17.80
C GLU A 55 6.05 -11.90 -17.21
N LYS A 56 5.97 -10.56 -17.29
CA LYS A 56 7.01 -9.65 -16.78
C LYS A 56 6.76 -9.16 -15.35
N VAL A 57 5.69 -9.61 -14.71
CA VAL A 57 5.23 -9.08 -13.43
C VAL A 57 4.79 -10.18 -12.48
N GLU A 58 5.08 -9.99 -11.19
CA GLU A 58 4.37 -10.64 -10.10
C GLU A 58 3.12 -9.80 -9.79
N LEU A 59 1.94 -10.36 -10.05
CA LEU A 59 0.66 -9.69 -9.90
C LEU A 59 0.05 -10.03 -8.53
N ALA A 60 -0.04 -9.03 -7.67
CA ALA A 60 -0.66 -9.12 -6.36
C ALA A 60 -2.04 -8.45 -6.34
N THR A 61 -3.06 -9.15 -5.82
CA THR A 61 -4.37 -8.54 -5.52
C THR A 61 -4.89 -9.00 -4.16
N LYS A 62 -6.01 -8.41 -3.71
CA LYS A 62 -6.59 -8.64 -2.39
C LYS A 62 -8.10 -8.76 -2.49
N PHE A 63 -8.67 -9.47 -1.52
CA PHE A 63 -10.11 -9.63 -1.31
C PHE A 63 -10.51 -9.32 0.12
N GLY A 64 -11.82 -9.25 0.39
CA GLY A 64 -12.35 -9.36 1.74
C GLY A 64 -13.12 -8.14 2.22
N ILE A 65 -12.97 -6.98 1.59
CA ILE A 65 -13.80 -5.81 1.90
C ILE A 65 -15.04 -5.85 1.00
N SER A 66 -16.20 -6.07 1.61
CA SER A 66 -17.50 -6.04 0.94
C SER A 66 -18.21 -4.70 1.16
N PHE A 67 -19.06 -4.31 0.21
CA PHE A 67 -19.99 -3.18 0.31
C PHE A 67 -21.42 -3.60 -0.07
N GLU A 68 -21.76 -4.89 0.12
CA GLU A 68 -23.11 -5.41 -0.15
C GLU A 68 -24.18 -4.62 0.63
N GLY A 69 -25.26 -4.23 -0.05
CA GLY A 69 -26.31 -3.38 0.54
C GLY A 69 -25.88 -1.94 0.87
N GLY A 70 -24.67 -1.50 0.47
CA GLY A 70 -24.13 -0.18 0.80
C GLY A 70 -23.52 -0.08 2.20
N VAL A 71 -23.42 -1.20 2.93
CA VAL A 71 -22.76 -1.27 4.25
C VAL A 71 -21.39 -1.92 4.06
N GLY A 72 -20.35 -1.32 4.63
CA GLY A 72 -19.00 -1.91 4.63
C GLY A 72 -18.91 -3.11 5.58
N ASP A 73 -18.42 -4.23 5.09
CA ASP A 73 -18.27 -5.50 5.82
C ASP A 73 -16.93 -6.17 5.48
N VAL A 74 -16.48 -7.11 6.32
CA VAL A 74 -15.29 -7.93 6.05
C VAL A 74 -15.64 -9.41 5.99
N ARG A 75 -15.23 -10.07 4.90
CA ARG A 75 -15.62 -11.44 4.55
C ARG A 75 -14.39 -12.32 4.29
N GLY A 76 -14.19 -13.28 5.19
CA GLY A 76 -13.14 -14.30 5.10
C GLY A 76 -13.66 -15.73 4.86
N ASP A 77 -14.97 -15.93 4.66
CA ASP A 77 -15.54 -17.26 4.53
C ASP A 77 -15.12 -17.97 3.21
N PRO A 78 -14.92 -19.30 3.19
CA PRO A 78 -14.36 -19.99 2.02
C PRO A 78 -15.16 -19.86 0.73
N ALA A 79 -16.49 -19.64 0.82
CA ALA A 79 -17.34 -19.43 -0.34
C ALA A 79 -17.08 -18.04 -0.95
N TYR A 80 -17.03 -17.00 -0.11
CA TYR A 80 -16.65 -15.66 -0.53
C TYR A 80 -15.21 -15.59 -1.06
N VAL A 81 -14.22 -16.21 -0.38
CA VAL A 81 -12.82 -16.24 -0.82
C VAL A 81 -12.70 -16.78 -2.24
N ARG A 82 -13.40 -17.89 -2.55
CA ARG A 82 -13.43 -18.49 -3.88
C ARG A 82 -14.09 -17.55 -4.90
N ALA A 83 -15.28 -17.04 -4.60
CA ALA A 83 -16.02 -16.16 -5.51
C ALA A 83 -15.27 -14.85 -5.80
N ALA A 84 -14.61 -14.27 -4.79
CA ALA A 84 -13.77 -13.09 -4.95
C ALA A 84 -12.54 -13.39 -5.83
N CYS A 85 -11.91 -14.55 -5.67
CA CYS A 85 -10.74 -14.96 -6.47
C CYS A 85 -11.12 -15.15 -7.95
N GLU A 86 -12.19 -15.90 -8.22
CA GLU A 86 -12.73 -16.10 -9.58
C GLU A 86 -13.14 -14.77 -10.22
N ALA A 87 -13.71 -13.85 -9.45
CA ALA A 87 -14.07 -12.51 -9.93
C ALA A 87 -12.83 -11.62 -10.20
N SER A 88 -11.78 -11.70 -9.37
CA SER A 88 -10.51 -11.00 -9.60
C SER A 88 -9.78 -11.53 -10.84
N LEU A 89 -9.65 -12.85 -11.01
CA LEU A 89 -9.09 -13.48 -12.22
C LEU A 89 -9.81 -12.99 -13.48
N LYS A 90 -11.14 -12.98 -13.46
CA LYS A 90 -11.97 -12.48 -14.57
C LYS A 90 -11.81 -10.98 -14.85
N ARG A 91 -11.63 -10.14 -13.81
CA ARG A 91 -11.41 -8.68 -13.99
C ARG A 91 -10.01 -8.37 -14.48
N LEU A 92 -9.02 -9.13 -14.02
CA LEU A 92 -7.62 -9.02 -14.42
C LEU A 92 -7.35 -9.63 -15.80
N ASP A 93 -8.24 -10.48 -16.33
CA ASP A 93 -8.09 -11.18 -17.62
C ASP A 93 -6.83 -12.09 -17.62
N VAL A 94 -6.66 -12.86 -16.53
CA VAL A 94 -5.49 -13.75 -16.29
C VAL A 94 -5.92 -15.09 -15.69
N ASP A 95 -5.13 -16.14 -15.96
CA ASP A 95 -5.34 -17.49 -15.41
C ASP A 95 -4.79 -17.67 -13.98
N CYS A 96 -3.89 -16.78 -13.53
CA CYS A 96 -3.22 -16.88 -12.23
C CYS A 96 -2.92 -15.51 -11.60
N ILE A 97 -3.01 -15.44 -10.27
CA ILE A 97 -2.58 -14.34 -9.40
C ILE A 97 -1.37 -14.86 -8.62
N ASP A 98 -0.24 -14.15 -8.67
CA ASP A 98 1.01 -14.63 -8.07
C ASP A 98 1.03 -14.47 -6.55
N LEU A 99 0.29 -13.47 -6.03
CA LEU A 99 0.14 -13.22 -4.60
C LEU A 99 -1.27 -12.72 -4.25
N TYR A 100 -2.00 -13.47 -3.43
CA TYR A 100 -3.39 -13.16 -3.11
C TYR A 100 -3.58 -12.94 -1.61
N TYR A 101 -3.87 -11.69 -1.23
CA TYR A 101 -4.00 -11.29 0.17
C TYR A 101 -5.45 -11.26 0.63
N GLN A 102 -5.69 -11.65 1.88
CA GLN A 102 -6.84 -11.15 2.62
C GLN A 102 -6.57 -9.68 3.00
N HIS A 103 -7.35 -8.75 2.43
CA HIS A 103 -7.14 -7.30 2.57
C HIS A 103 -7.40 -6.82 4.00
N ARG A 104 -8.37 -7.44 4.66
CA ARG A 104 -8.72 -7.25 6.07
C ARG A 104 -9.16 -8.58 6.66
N ILE A 105 -8.72 -8.86 7.89
CA ILE A 105 -9.20 -10.03 8.63
C ILE A 105 -10.66 -9.81 9.00
N ASP A 106 -11.44 -10.88 8.90
CA ASP A 106 -12.87 -10.92 9.24
C ASP A 106 -13.04 -10.83 10.76
N THR A 107 -13.11 -9.59 11.26
CA THR A 107 -13.16 -9.26 12.69
C THR A 107 -14.59 -9.35 13.23
N ARG A 108 -15.21 -10.53 13.16
CA ARG A 108 -16.39 -10.89 13.99
C ARG A 108 -16.03 -11.18 15.46
N VAL A 109 -14.90 -10.59 15.87
CA VAL A 109 -14.42 -10.21 17.20
C VAL A 109 -14.00 -8.73 17.04
N PRO A 110 -14.54 -7.75 17.79
CA PRO A 110 -14.65 -6.31 17.40
C PRO A 110 -13.33 -5.53 17.34
N ILE A 111 -13.18 -4.38 16.63
CA ILE A 111 -13.93 -3.09 16.76
C ILE A 111 -13.83 -2.18 15.49
N GLU A 112 -14.61 -1.09 15.40
CA GLU A 112 -14.80 -0.18 14.24
C GLU A 112 -14.76 1.32 14.64
N VAL A 113 -14.78 2.38 13.79
CA VAL A 113 -14.70 2.55 12.31
C VAL A 113 -13.43 3.30 11.80
N THR A 114 -13.21 4.60 12.10
CA THR A 114 -12.01 5.41 11.66
C THR A 114 -11.84 6.78 12.35
N HIS A 115 -10.59 7.25 12.60
CA HIS A 115 -10.17 8.64 12.92
C HIS A 115 -8.61 8.78 12.75
N LEU A 116 -8.06 9.99 12.51
CA LEU A 116 -6.61 10.22 12.32
C LEU A 116 -6.05 11.33 13.25
N PRO A 117 -5.60 10.98 14.48
CA PRO A 117 -5.14 11.95 15.49
C PRO A 117 -3.91 12.79 15.11
N ARG A 118 -2.88 12.20 14.47
CA ARG A 118 -1.60 12.89 14.16
C ARG A 118 -1.72 14.13 13.27
N PHE A 119 -2.84 14.25 12.53
CA PHE A 119 -3.11 15.34 11.60
C PHE A 119 -4.16 16.33 12.11
N GLN A 120 -4.62 16.22 13.35
CA GLN A 120 -5.42 17.26 13.99
C GLN A 120 -4.56 18.53 14.20
N PRO A 121 -5.12 19.76 14.13
CA PRO A 121 -4.32 20.99 14.08
C PRO A 121 -3.28 21.14 15.21
N GLU A 122 -3.65 20.78 16.44
CA GLU A 122 -2.77 20.85 17.63
C GLU A 122 -1.57 19.90 17.53
N ASN A 123 -1.78 18.71 16.95
CA ASN A 123 -0.75 17.70 16.75
C ASN A 123 0.10 18.02 15.52
N LEU A 124 -0.50 18.56 14.47
CA LEU A 124 0.15 18.93 13.22
C LEU A 124 1.30 19.93 13.46
N VAL A 125 1.08 20.96 14.29
CA VAL A 125 2.10 21.97 14.61
C VAL A 125 3.33 21.36 15.31
N LYS A 126 3.12 20.42 16.23
CA LYS A 126 4.23 19.72 16.91
C LYS A 126 4.94 18.77 15.96
N ASN A 127 4.18 17.95 15.24
CA ASN A 127 4.68 16.95 14.30
C ASN A 127 5.39 17.57 13.07
N ALA A 128 5.15 18.86 12.76
CA ALA A 128 5.85 19.57 11.69
C ALA A 128 7.37 19.64 11.89
N THR A 129 7.84 19.73 13.14
CA THR A 129 9.29 19.74 13.46
C THR A 129 10.01 18.46 13.00
N ILE A 130 9.29 17.31 12.97
CA ILE A 130 9.81 16.04 12.46
C ILE A 130 10.01 16.15 10.94
N TYR A 131 9.03 16.72 10.23
CA TYR A 131 9.11 16.93 8.78
C TYR A 131 10.24 17.89 8.40
N GLU A 132 10.47 18.95 9.18
CA GLU A 132 11.58 19.89 8.99
C GLU A 132 12.93 19.18 9.08
N ARG A 133 13.17 18.39 10.13
CA ARG A 133 14.41 17.61 10.31
C ARG A 133 14.63 16.58 9.18
N VAL A 134 13.57 15.87 8.76
CA VAL A 134 13.63 14.96 7.59
C VAL A 134 14.00 15.73 6.32
N ASN A 135 13.45 16.92 6.11
CA ASN A 135 13.73 17.74 4.92
C ASN A 135 15.17 18.32 4.93
N GLU A 136 15.70 18.68 6.11
CA GLU A 136 17.11 19.07 6.28
C GLU A 136 18.07 17.92 5.92
N MET A 137 17.83 16.71 6.42
CA MET A 137 18.63 15.55 6.02
C MET A 137 18.46 15.25 4.52
N ALA A 138 17.25 15.29 3.97
CA ALA A 138 17.03 15.05 2.54
C ALA A 138 17.82 16.02 1.67
N THR A 139 17.88 17.28 2.08
CA THR A 139 18.71 18.32 1.47
C THR A 139 20.21 17.99 1.57
N ARG A 140 20.71 17.58 2.75
CA ARG A 140 22.11 17.11 2.93
C ARG A 140 22.45 15.92 2.03
N LYS A 141 21.50 15.01 1.80
CA LYS A 141 21.64 13.82 0.93
C LYS A 141 21.42 14.10 -0.56
N GLY A 142 21.00 15.31 -0.94
CA GLY A 142 20.70 15.67 -2.34
C GLY A 142 19.46 14.96 -2.92
N CYS A 143 18.47 14.62 -2.09
CA CYS A 143 17.25 13.92 -2.49
C CYS A 143 15.99 14.61 -1.94
N THR A 144 14.79 14.20 -2.37
CA THR A 144 13.54 14.71 -1.77
C THR A 144 13.23 14.00 -0.44
N ALA A 145 12.47 14.64 0.45
CA ALA A 145 11.99 14.00 1.69
C ALA A 145 11.23 12.67 1.42
N SER A 146 10.50 12.58 0.30
CA SER A 146 9.83 11.33 -0.12
C SER A 146 10.81 10.24 -0.57
N GLN A 147 11.93 10.60 -1.20
CA GLN A 147 12.99 9.65 -1.56
C GLN A 147 13.74 9.19 -0.32
N LEU A 148 14.03 10.10 0.62
CA LEU A 148 14.66 9.74 1.89
C LEU A 148 13.80 8.78 2.72
N ALA A 149 12.49 9.05 2.81
CA ALA A 149 11.55 8.16 3.50
C ALA A 149 11.45 6.78 2.84
N LEU A 150 11.37 6.72 1.50
CA LEU A 150 11.33 5.44 0.77
C LEU A 150 12.67 4.69 0.89
N ALA A 151 13.80 5.39 0.85
CA ALA A 151 15.12 4.81 1.05
C ALA A 151 15.27 4.23 2.46
N TRP A 152 14.79 4.92 3.51
CA TRP A 152 14.78 4.39 4.88
C TRP A 152 14.01 3.06 4.96
N VAL A 153 12.83 2.96 4.32
CA VAL A 153 12.07 1.69 4.25
C VAL A 153 12.89 0.59 3.55
N HIS A 154 13.56 0.90 2.44
CA HIS A 154 14.45 -0.07 1.77
C HIS A 154 15.66 -0.51 2.60
N HIS A 155 16.09 0.26 3.61
CA HIS A 155 17.22 -0.09 4.49
C HIS A 155 16.79 -0.86 5.75
N GLN A 156 15.48 -1.08 5.98
CA GLN A 156 14.99 -1.86 7.14
C GLN A 156 15.28 -3.37 7.02
N GLY A 157 15.44 -3.90 5.80
CA GLY A 157 15.78 -5.31 5.59
C GLY A 157 15.73 -5.74 4.13
N ASN A 158 16.41 -6.84 3.80
CA ASN A 158 16.38 -7.45 2.45
C ASN A 158 15.05 -8.16 2.13
N ASP A 159 14.20 -8.30 3.14
CA ASP A 159 12.85 -8.84 3.15
C ASP A 159 11.76 -7.74 3.04
N VAL A 160 12.16 -6.46 2.93
CA VAL A 160 11.23 -5.33 2.87
C VAL A 160 11.04 -4.82 1.42
N CYS A 161 9.86 -5.07 0.85
CA CYS A 161 9.47 -4.61 -0.48
C CYS A 161 8.36 -3.54 -0.42
N PRO A 162 8.68 -2.24 -0.43
CA PRO A 162 7.67 -1.18 -0.42
C PRO A 162 6.98 -1.04 -1.79
N ILE A 163 5.66 -0.77 -1.77
CA ILE A 163 4.79 -0.64 -2.95
C ILE A 163 4.23 0.79 -3.15
N PRO A 164 5.08 1.83 -3.32
CA PRO A 164 4.64 3.22 -3.37
C PRO A 164 3.87 3.54 -4.67
N GLY A 165 2.56 3.75 -4.55
CA GLY A 165 1.71 4.09 -5.69
C GLY A 165 1.71 5.57 -6.08
N THR A 166 1.45 5.86 -7.35
CA THR A 166 1.30 7.22 -7.87
C THR A 166 0.46 7.25 -9.16
N THR A 167 0.12 8.46 -9.63
CA THR A 167 -0.57 8.71 -10.92
C THR A 167 0.24 9.62 -11.86
N LYS A 168 1.55 9.75 -11.61
CA LYS A 168 2.47 10.65 -12.35
C LYS A 168 3.80 9.96 -12.63
N ILE A 169 4.28 10.05 -13.88
CA ILE A 169 5.56 9.45 -14.31
C ILE A 169 6.74 10.08 -13.55
N GLU A 170 6.70 11.38 -13.29
CA GLU A 170 7.78 12.10 -12.58
C GLU A 170 7.91 11.61 -11.13
N ASN A 171 6.79 11.23 -10.51
CA ASN A 171 6.78 10.66 -9.17
C ASN A 171 7.26 9.20 -9.18
N LEU A 172 6.89 8.41 -10.20
CA LEU A 172 7.39 7.05 -10.36
C LEU A 172 8.92 7.03 -10.51
N ASN A 173 9.45 7.89 -11.39
CA ASN A 173 10.89 8.03 -11.60
C ASN A 173 11.62 8.47 -10.32
N LYS A 174 11.02 9.37 -9.52
CA LYS A 174 11.55 9.75 -8.19
C LYS A 174 11.55 8.58 -7.21
N ASN A 175 10.48 7.77 -7.18
CA ASN A 175 10.40 6.58 -6.33
C ASN A 175 11.49 5.56 -6.71
N VAL A 176 11.66 5.25 -8.00
CA VAL A 176 12.73 4.35 -8.48
C VAL A 176 14.12 4.90 -8.11
N ALA A 177 14.34 6.20 -8.25
CA ALA A 177 15.61 6.84 -7.87
C ALA A 177 15.92 6.78 -6.35
N ALA A 178 14.94 6.48 -5.48
CA ALA A 178 15.21 6.28 -4.05
C ALA A 178 16.12 5.08 -3.77
N LEU A 179 16.14 4.06 -4.64
CA LEU A 179 17.05 2.89 -4.55
C LEU A 179 18.55 3.28 -4.59
N SER A 180 18.85 4.45 -5.17
CA SER A 180 20.22 4.99 -5.26
C SER A 180 20.64 5.76 -4.00
N VAL A 181 19.70 6.18 -3.15
CA VAL A 181 20.01 6.83 -1.88
C VAL A 181 20.56 5.76 -0.92
N LYS A 182 21.78 5.96 -0.41
CA LYS A 182 22.40 5.10 0.59
C LYS A 182 22.36 5.77 1.95
N LEU A 183 21.98 5.02 2.98
CA LEU A 183 21.95 5.48 4.37
C LEU A 183 22.96 4.68 5.18
N THR A 184 23.85 5.37 5.89
CA THR A 184 24.76 4.71 6.84
C THR A 184 24.01 4.34 8.13
N PRO A 185 24.55 3.44 8.97
CA PRO A 185 23.95 3.12 10.27
C PRO A 185 23.72 4.36 11.16
N GLU A 186 24.63 5.34 11.08
CA GLU A 186 24.52 6.61 11.80
C GLU A 186 23.40 7.50 11.25
N GLU A 187 23.23 7.56 9.92
CA GLU A 187 22.13 8.29 9.29
C GLU A 187 20.76 7.62 9.53
N MET A 188 20.72 6.29 9.60
CA MET A 188 19.52 5.52 10.00
C MET A 188 19.14 5.83 11.46
N ALA A 189 20.11 5.75 12.38
CA ALA A 189 19.88 6.09 13.78
C ALA A 189 19.50 7.56 13.98
N GLU A 190 20.08 8.48 13.20
CA GLU A 190 19.69 9.90 13.19
C GLU A 190 18.23 10.06 12.72
N LEU A 191 17.82 9.41 11.63
CA LEU A 191 16.43 9.43 11.15
C LEU A 191 15.43 8.87 12.17
N GLU A 192 15.76 7.75 12.80
CA GLU A 192 14.91 7.11 13.80
C GLU A 192 14.77 7.99 15.05
N SER A 193 15.81 8.75 15.41
CA SER A 193 15.74 9.77 16.46
C SER A 193 14.86 10.98 16.12
N TYR A 194 14.35 11.10 14.88
CA TYR A 194 13.42 12.19 14.53
C TYR A 194 11.98 11.86 14.94
N ALA A 195 11.63 10.57 15.00
CA ALA A 195 10.27 10.06 15.18
C ALA A 195 10.14 9.07 16.35
N SER A 196 10.93 9.25 17.42
CA SER A 196 10.77 8.51 18.67
C SER A 196 9.36 8.71 19.25
N GLU A 197 8.88 7.75 20.05
CA GLU A 197 7.48 7.79 20.53
C GLU A 197 7.14 9.09 21.28
N ASP A 198 8.09 9.61 22.07
CA ASP A 198 7.97 10.90 22.78
C ASP A 198 7.88 12.13 21.87
N SER A 199 8.34 12.06 20.61
CA SER A 199 8.36 13.20 19.68
C SER A 199 7.07 13.34 18.87
N VAL A 200 6.26 12.28 18.77
CA VAL A 200 5.07 12.24 17.91
C VAL A 200 3.80 12.44 18.73
N THR A 201 3.09 13.54 18.52
CA THR A 201 1.81 13.78 19.23
C THR A 201 0.64 13.16 18.48
N GLY A 202 -0.16 12.36 19.18
CA GLY A 202 -1.37 11.68 18.70
C GLY A 202 -1.12 10.27 18.14
N ASP A 203 -2.08 9.38 18.35
CA ASP A 203 -2.02 8.00 17.82
C ASP A 203 -1.96 7.98 16.30
N ARG A 204 -1.23 7.00 15.75
CA ARG A 204 -1.12 6.78 14.29
C ARG A 204 -2.48 6.56 13.63
N TYR A 205 -3.36 5.92 14.39
CA TYR A 205 -4.71 5.52 14.05
C TYR A 205 -5.56 5.84 15.26
N GLY A 206 -6.72 6.48 15.09
CA GLY A 206 -7.69 6.56 16.19
C GLY A 206 -8.16 5.16 16.57
N HIS A 207 -8.63 4.97 17.81
CA HIS A 207 -9.08 3.68 18.39
C HIS A 207 -10.10 2.89 17.55
N THR A 208 -10.64 3.53 16.53
CA THR A 208 -11.70 3.07 15.65
C THR A 208 -11.19 2.45 14.34
N MET A 209 -9.97 2.78 13.86
CA MET A 209 -9.47 2.26 12.59
C MET A 209 -9.07 0.78 12.67
N TRP A 210 -9.47 -0.01 11.66
CA TRP A 210 -8.86 -1.32 11.42
C TRP A 210 -7.37 -1.16 11.10
N THR A 211 -6.51 -1.72 11.95
CA THR A 211 -5.05 -1.72 11.77
C THR A 211 -4.52 -3.15 11.71
N SER A 212 -3.34 -3.35 11.13
CA SER A 212 -2.68 -4.66 11.15
C SER A 212 -2.12 -5.04 12.53
N LYS A 213 -2.09 -4.10 13.50
CA LYS A 213 -1.50 -4.29 14.83
C LYS A 213 -2.13 -5.44 15.62
N ASP A 214 -3.42 -5.65 15.39
CA ASP A 214 -4.25 -6.65 16.07
C ASP A 214 -4.80 -7.70 15.06
N SER A 215 -4.22 -7.74 13.85
CA SER A 215 -4.61 -8.64 12.74
C SER A 215 -3.72 -9.88 12.66
N GLU A 216 -3.58 -10.59 13.77
CA GLU A 216 -2.86 -11.88 13.79
C GLU A 216 -3.72 -13.02 13.21
N THR A 217 -3.09 -13.96 12.53
CA THR A 217 -3.75 -15.18 12.03
C THR A 217 -3.82 -16.25 13.13
N PRO A 218 -4.96 -16.93 13.33
CA PRO A 218 -5.03 -18.10 14.22
C PRO A 218 -4.02 -19.18 13.82
N ASP A 219 -3.36 -19.79 14.81
CA ASP A 219 -2.38 -20.86 14.59
C ASP A 219 -2.96 -21.97 13.69
N PRO A 220 -2.22 -22.48 12.69
CA PRO A 220 -2.72 -23.51 11.77
C PRO A 220 -3.28 -24.78 12.43
N SER A 221 -2.91 -25.07 13.69
CA SER A 221 -3.51 -26.15 14.47
C SER A 221 -4.99 -25.94 14.84
N SER A 222 -5.46 -24.69 14.90
CA SER A 222 -6.87 -24.35 15.18
C SER A 222 -7.82 -24.63 14.00
N TRP A 223 -7.28 -25.04 12.85
CA TRP A 223 -8.02 -25.31 11.62
C TRP A 223 -8.45 -26.78 11.47
N ARG A 224 -8.14 -27.64 12.46
CA ARG A 224 -8.62 -29.03 12.49
C ARG A 224 -10.08 -29.03 12.94
N GLY A 225 -10.98 -29.31 12.00
CA GLY A 225 -12.42 -29.34 12.24
C GLY A 225 -12.85 -30.37 13.29
N VAL A 226 -14.02 -30.09 13.87
CA VAL A 226 -14.82 -31.02 14.69
C VAL A 226 -15.53 -32.03 13.79
#